data_AF-A0A0X8X532-F1
#
_entry.id   AF-A0A0X8X532-F1
#
_cell.length_a   1.000
_cell.length_b   1.000
_cell.length_c   1.000
_cell.angle_alpha   90.00
_cell.angle_beta   90.00
_cell.angle_gamma   90.00
#
_symmetry.space_group_name_H-M   'P 1'
#
loop_
_entity.id
_entity.type
_entity.pdbx_description
1 polymer ?
#
loop_
_entity_poly.entity_id
_entity_poly.type
_entity_poly.pdbx_seq_one_letter_code
_entity_poly.pdbx_strand_id
1 'polypeptide(L)' 'MVIENANKDKITITIPSSIDRFGLQRIIDYLKYLELTSKSKATQADADKLAEETNSSWWEANKSRFNK' A
#
# COMPACT_ATOMS: atom_id res chain seq x y z
N MET A 1 -8.59 22.70 8.31
CA MET A 1 -7.53 21.67 8.42
C MET A 1 -6.34 22.36 9.04
N VAL A 2 -5.72 21.73 10.03
CA VAL A 2 -4.54 22.24 10.73
C VAL A 2 -3.47 21.15 10.67
N ILE A 3 -2.23 21.53 10.35
CA ILE A 3 -1.08 20.62 10.32
C ILE A 3 -0.04 21.19 11.25
N GLU A 4 0.38 20.40 12.23
CA GLU A 4 1.32 20.81 13.26
C GLU A 4 2.44 19.78 13.39
N ASN A 5 3.67 20.27 13.56
CA ASN A 5 4.77 19.43 14.01
C ASN A 5 4.66 19.28 15.53
N ALA A 6 4.10 18.16 15.99
CA ALA A 6 3.99 17.88 17.42
C ALA A 6 5.37 17.75 18.08
N ASN A 7 6.37 17.25 17.35
CA ASN A 7 7.80 17.29 17.69
C ASN A 7 8.66 16.93 16.46
N LYS A 8 9.96 16.65 16.66
CA LYS A 8 10.91 16.33 15.59
C LYS A 8 10.52 15.11 14.73
N ASP A 9 9.77 14.16 15.30
CA ASP A 9 9.46 12.88 14.66
C ASP A 9 7.95 12.68 14.45
N LYS A 10 7.12 13.67 14.78
CA LYS A 10 5.65 13.53 14.77
C LYS A 10 4.96 14.74 14.18
N ILE A 11 4.05 14.46 13.24
CA ILE A 11 3.13 15.43 12.63
C ILE A 11 1.70 15.07 13.06
N THR A 12 0.93 16.07 13.48
CA THR A 12 -0.49 15.96 13.77
C THR A 12 -1.29 16.68 12.69
N ILE A 13 -2.28 15.98 12.12
CA ILE A 13 -3.18 16.52 11.10
C ILE A 13 -4.60 16.54 11.70
N THR A 14 -5.16 17.72 11.86
CA THR A 14 -6.55 17.92 12.30
C THR A 14 -7.42 18.30 11.11
N ILE A 15 -8.49 17.54 10.91
CA ILE A 15 -9.43 17.72 9.81
C ILE A 15 -10.87 17.88 10.33
N PRO A 16 -11.76 18.58 9.58
CA PRO A 16 -13.17 18.64 9.93
C PRO A 16 -13.81 17.25 9.91
N SER A 17 -14.71 16.98 10.86
CA SER A 17 -15.46 15.71 10.94
C SER A 17 -16.44 15.49 9.78
N SER A 18 -16.72 16.53 9.01
CA SER A 18 -17.59 16.48 7.82
C SER A 18 -16.92 15.92 6.57
N ILE A 19 -15.61 15.61 6.61
CA ILE A 19 -14.90 15.00 5.48
C ILE A 19 -15.42 13.58 5.22
N ASP A 20 -15.48 13.21 3.94
CA ASP A 20 -15.77 11.84 3.53
C ASP A 20 -14.75 10.84 4.12
N ARG A 21 -15.28 9.88 4.87
CA ARG A 21 -14.47 8.86 5.57
C ARG A 21 -13.76 7.94 4.59
N PHE A 22 -14.34 7.68 3.43
CA PHE A 22 -13.74 6.79 2.45
C PHE A 22 -12.50 7.43 1.81
N GLY A 23 -12.60 8.68 1.38
CA GLY A 23 -11.46 9.46 0.90
C GLY A 23 -10.36 9.61 1.95
N LEU A 24 -10.73 9.87 3.22
CA LEU A 24 -9.79 9.95 4.33
C LEU A 24 -9.02 8.63 4.53
N GLN A 25 -9.73 7.49 4.51
CA GLN A 25 -9.09 6.19 4.68
C GLN A 25 -8.04 5.93 3.61
N ARG A 26 -8.31 6.31 2.35
CA ARG A 26 -7.34 6.17 1.25
C ARG A 26 -6.05 6.97 1.48
N ILE A 27 -6.16 8.17 2.04
CA ILE A 27 -4.99 8.99 2.39
C ILE A 27 -4.20 8.33 3.53
N ILE A 28 -4.88 7.84 4.56
CA ILE A 28 -4.26 7.13 5.68
C ILE A 28 -3.52 5.88 5.20
N ASP A 29 -4.14 5.10 4.31
CA ASP A 29 -3.55 3.88 3.78
C ASP A 29 -2.31 4.19 2.92
N TYR A 30 -2.33 5.28 2.15
CA TYR A 30 -1.17 5.72 1.38
C TYR A 30 -0.01 6.17 2.28
N LEU A 31 -0.28 6.91 3.36
CA LEU A 31 0.75 7.30 4.33
C LEU A 31 1.39 6.06 4.99
N LYS A 32 0.58 5.07 5.36
CA LYS A 32 1.08 3.79 5.90
C LYS A 32 1.94 3.04 4.87
N TYR A 33 1.52 3.01 3.61
CA TYR A 33 2.31 2.41 2.54
C TYR A 33 3.69 3.07 2.47
N LEU A 34 3.77 4.40 2.41
CA LEU A 34 5.03 5.14 2.35
C LEU A 34 5.91 4.89 3.60
N GLU A 35 5.32 4.80 4.79
CA GLU A 35 6.03 4.47 6.02
C GLU A 35 6.65 3.06 5.95
N LEU A 36 5.83 2.06 5.61
CA LEU A 36 6.27 0.65 5.51
C LEU A 36 7.34 0.45 4.45
N THR A 37 7.26 1.19 3.34
CA THR A 37 8.23 1.08 2.25
C THR A 37 9.40 2.07 2.35
N SER A 38 9.44 2.93 3.37
CA SER A 38 10.44 4.01 3.50
C SER A 38 11.90 3.53 3.49
N LYS A 39 12.13 2.28 3.92
CA LYS A 39 13.46 1.62 3.93
C LYS A 39 13.62 0.56 2.84
N SER A 40 12.57 0.33 2.05
CA SER A 40 12.61 -0.64 0.97
C SER A 40 13.58 -0.18 -0.12
N LYS A 41 14.39 -1.12 -0.62
CA LYS A 41 15.22 -0.93 -1.81
C LYS A 41 14.62 -1.59 -3.05
N ALA A 42 13.48 -2.26 -2.88
CA ALA A 42 12.79 -2.93 -3.97
C ALA A 42 12.27 -1.89 -4.97
N THR A 43 12.51 -2.14 -6.24
CA THR A 43 12.00 -1.37 -7.36
C THR A 43 10.63 -1.87 -7.77
N GLN A 44 9.91 -1.09 -8.59
CA GLN A 44 8.68 -1.58 -9.22
C GLN A 44 8.93 -2.85 -10.02
N ALA A 45 10.08 -2.96 -10.71
CA ALA A 45 10.45 -4.15 -11.46
C ALA A 45 10.60 -5.39 -10.56
N ASP A 46 11.08 -5.23 -9.32
CA ASP A 46 11.16 -6.35 -8.36
C ASP A 46 9.76 -6.82 -7.92
N ALA A 47 8.82 -5.87 -7.74
CA ALA A 47 7.44 -6.18 -7.42
C ALA A 47 6.72 -6.86 -8.60
N ASP A 48 6.93 -6.38 -9.82
CA ASP A 48 6.35 -6.95 -11.04
C ASP A 48 6.86 -8.37 -11.28
N LYS A 49 8.16 -8.57 -11.11
CA LYS A 49 8.78 -9.90 -11.21
C LYS A 49 8.18 -10.87 -10.18
N LEU A 50 8.04 -10.44 -8.92
CA LEU A 50 7.42 -11.26 -7.87
C LEU A 50 5.96 -11.63 -8.22
N ALA A 51 5.20 -10.70 -8.79
CA ALA A 51 3.82 -10.95 -9.20
C ALA A 51 3.75 -11.96 -10.35
N GLU A 52 4.63 -11.83 -11.36
CA GLU A 52 4.71 -12.76 -12.49
C GLU A 52 5.10 -14.18 -12.03
N GLU A 53 6.11 -14.30 -11.16
CA GLU A 53 6.55 -15.56 -10.58
C GLU A 53 5.44 -16.22 -9.77
N THR A 54 4.75 -15.45 -8.91
CA THR A 54 3.64 -15.94 -8.08
C THR A 54 2.48 -16.44 -8.94
N ASN A 55 2.08 -15.65 -9.95
CA ASN A 55 0.99 -16.03 -10.85
C ASN A 55 1.34 -17.27 -11.68
N SER A 56 2.57 -17.35 -12.20
CA SER A 56 3.03 -18.50 -12.98
C SER A 56 3.07 -19.76 -12.13
N SER A 57 3.63 -19.67 -10.91
CA SER A 57 3.69 -20.79 -9.96
C SER A 57 2.29 -21.27 -9.58
N TRP A 58 1.38 -20.34 -9.29
CA TRP A 58 -0.01 -20.66 -8.98
C TRP A 58 -0.71 -21.35 -10.16
N TRP A 59 -0.54 -20.81 -11.38
CA TRP A 59 -1.15 -21.38 -12.58
C TRP A 59 -0.65 -22.80 -12.85
N GLU A 60 0.66 -23.04 -12.80
CA GLU A 60 1.24 -24.37 -13.01
C GLU A 60 0.68 -25.40 -12.02
N ALA A 61 0.49 -25.01 -10.75
CA ALA A 61 -0.09 -25.87 -9.72
C ALA A 61 -1.60 -26.11 -9.89
N ASN A 62 -2.33 -25.22 -10.58
CA ASN A 62 -3.80 -25.24 -10.61
C ASN A 62 -4.40 -25.46 -12.00
N LYS A 63 -3.62 -25.42 -13.09
CA LYS A 63 -4.11 -25.52 -14.48
C LYS A 63 -4.88 -26.80 -14.78
N SER A 64 -4.58 -27.89 -14.07
CA SER A 64 -5.34 -29.16 -14.16
C SER A 64 -6.81 -29.02 -13.77
N ARG A 65 -7.17 -28.00 -12.98
CA ARG A 65 -8.55 -27.68 -12.62
C ARG A 65 -9.33 -27.04 -13.77
N PHE A 66 -8.63 -26.56 -14.80
CA PHE A 66 -9.19 -25.76 -15.89
C PHE A 66 -9.13 -26.46 -17.25
N ASN A 67 -8.28 -27.48 -17.42
CA ASN A 67 -8.26 -28.32 -18.61
C ASN A 67 -9.20 -29.52 -18.41
N LYS A 68 -10.26 -29.60 -19.23
CA LYS A 68 -11.15 -30.77 -19.36
C LYS A 68 -10.59 -31.78 -20.35
#